data_AF-A0A3P7LYK5-F1
#
_entry.id   AF-A0A3P7LYK5-F1
#
_cell.length_a   1.000
_cell.length_b   1.000
_cell.length_c   1.000
_cell.angle_alpha   90.00
_cell.angle_beta   90.00
_cell.angle_gamma   90.00
#
_symmetry.space_group_name_H-M   'P 1'
#
loop_
_entity.id
_entity.type
_entity.pdbx_description
1 polymer ?
#
loop_
_entity_poly.entity_id
_entity_poly.type
_entity_poly.pdbx_seq_one_letter_code
_entity_poly.pdbx_strand_id
1 'polypeptide(L)'
;MIFIAVMINVGMGISERSAWKHTCWTVGRELCGQQAVANLVGVCVFSYAMCVLILVANPRWKRRPLPEEESLHQLTASSSQD
;
A
#
# COMPACT_ATOMS: atom_id res chain seq x y z
N MET A 1 6.61 -5.51 -0.36
CA MET A 1 7.51 -4.66 0.43
C MET A 1 7.45 -3.20 0.00
N ILE A 2 7.72 -2.86 -1.26
CA ILE A 2 7.69 -1.46 -1.76
C ILE A 2 6.35 -0.77 -1.47
N PHE A 3 5.23 -1.43 -1.76
CA PHE A 3 3.90 -0.86 -1.50
C PHE A 3 3.67 -0.46 -0.03
N ILE A 4 4.12 -1.30 0.91
CA ILE A 4 4.01 -1.03 2.35
C ILE A 4 4.90 0.16 2.75
N ALA A 5 6.13 0.23 2.23
CA ALA A 5 7.03 1.35 2.49
C ALA A 5 6.44 2.68 1.99
N VAL A 6 5.84 2.69 0.80
CA VAL A 6 5.14 3.87 0.25
C VAL A 6 3.97 4.28 1.15
N MET A 7 3.20 3.31 1.67
CA MET A 7 2.10 3.59 2.60
C MET A 7 2.56 4.26 3.90
N ILE A 8 3.67 3.80 4.47
CA ILE A 8 4.26 4.42 5.66
C ILE A 8 4.68 5.86 5.34
N ASN A 9 5.34 6.09 4.20
CA ASN A 9 5.76 7.44 3.78
C ASN A 9 4.58 8.39 3.59
N VAL A 10 3.46 7.92 3.05
CA VAL A 10 2.24 8.74 2.95
C VAL A 10 1.73 9.14 4.33
N GLY A 11 1.68 8.20 5.28
CA GLY A 11 1.28 8.48 6.66
C GLY A 11 2.21 9.49 7.35
N MET A 12 3.52 9.34 7.17
CA MET A 12 4.51 10.28 7.68
C MET A 12 4.32 11.68 7.07
N GLY A 13 4.19 11.79 5.75
CA GLY A 13 4.03 13.08 5.08
C GLY A 13 2.74 13.82 5.46
N ILE A 14 1.63 13.11 5.66
CA ILE A 14 0.39 13.71 6.20
C ILE A 14 0.62 14.22 7.62
N SER A 15 1.29 13.42 8.45
CA SER A 15 1.58 13.77 9.84
C SER A 15 2.51 14.98 9.95
N GLU A 16 3.57 15.03 9.15
CA GLU A 16 4.50 16.16 9.06
C GLU A 16 3.76 17.44 8.64
N ARG A 17 2.94 17.36 7.59
CA ARG A 17 2.16 18.52 7.14
C ARG A 17 1.15 18.98 8.19
N SER A 18 0.52 18.06 8.92
CA SER A 18 -0.36 18.39 10.04
C SER A 18 0.39 19.06 11.19
N ALA A 19 1.57 18.55 11.54
CA ALA A 19 2.36 19.06 12.66
C ALA A 19 2.93 20.46 12.39
N TRP A 20 3.47 20.69 11.19
CA TRP A 20 4.25 21.90 10.88
C TRP A 20 3.46 22.99 10.16
N LYS A 21 2.46 22.63 9.33
CA LYS A 21 1.71 23.63 8.54
C LYS A 21 0.40 24.03 9.18
N HIS A 22 -0.33 23.06 9.72
CA HIS A 22 -1.62 23.35 10.36
C HIS A 22 -1.42 23.83 11.80
N THR A 23 -0.48 23.25 12.56
CA THR A 23 -0.14 23.60 13.96
C THR A 23 -1.31 23.64 14.95
N CYS A 24 -2.51 23.27 14.51
CA CYS A 24 -3.75 23.41 15.26
C CYS A 24 -3.77 22.50 16.49
N TRP A 25 -3.30 21.25 16.35
CA TRP A 25 -3.18 20.32 17.47
C TRP A 25 -1.93 20.55 18.32
N THR A 26 -0.80 20.89 17.70
CA THR A 26 0.50 21.00 18.39
C THR A 26 0.64 22.30 19.18
N VAL A 27 0.04 23.40 18.71
CA VAL A 27 0.08 24.73 19.33
C VAL A 27 -1.28 25.11 19.90
N GLY A 28 -2.33 25.04 19.08
CA GLY A 28 -3.68 25.46 19.47
C GLY A 28 -4.41 24.48 20.39
N ARG A 29 -4.03 23.19 20.41
CA ARG A 29 -4.77 22.07 21.00
C ARG A 29 -6.24 21.99 20.53
N GLU A 30 -6.50 22.46 19.31
CA GLU A 30 -7.82 22.48 18.72
C GLU A 30 -7.86 21.59 17.46
N LEU A 31 -9.01 20.98 17.24
CA LEU A 31 -9.29 20.23 16.01
C LEU A 31 -9.75 21.20 14.93
N CYS A 32 -8.82 21.66 14.11
CA CYS A 32 -9.14 22.49 12.95
C CYS A 32 -9.69 21.64 11.80
N GLY A 33 -10.61 22.22 11.02
CA GLY A 33 -11.22 21.56 9.87
C GLY A 33 -10.19 21.06 8.85
N GLN A 34 -9.08 21.78 8.65
CA GLN A 34 -8.01 21.34 7.74
C GLN A 34 -7.34 20.03 8.20
N GLN A 35 -7.13 19.87 9.52
CA GLN A 35 -6.58 18.65 10.10
C GLN A 35 -7.59 17.51 10.07
N ALA A 36 -8.88 17.80 10.26
CA ALA A 36 -9.95 16.81 10.11
C ALA A 36 -10.00 16.26 8.66
N VAL A 37 -9.91 17.13 7.66
CA VAL A 37 -9.84 16.73 6.25
C VAL A 37 -8.57 15.92 5.96
N ALA A 38 -7.41 16.35 6.45
CA ALA A 38 -6.15 15.62 6.27
C ALA A 38 -6.20 14.21 6.89
N ASN A 39 -6.78 14.09 8.09
CA ASN A 39 -6.97 12.80 8.76
C ASN A 39 -7.97 11.92 8.00
N LEU A 40 -9.07 12.48 7.49
CA LEU A 40 -10.02 11.74 6.67
C LEU A 40 -9.37 11.18 5.40
N VAL A 41 -8.57 12.00 4.70
CA VAL A 41 -7.79 11.56 3.54
C VAL A 41 -6.82 10.44 3.93
N GLY A 42 -6.14 10.57 5.07
CA GLY A 42 -5.29 9.52 5.63
C GLY A 42 -6.05 8.21 5.82
N VAL A 43 -7.19 8.24 6.51
CA VAL A 43 -8.03 7.05 6.74
C VAL A 43 -8.48 6.41 5.43
N CYS A 44 -8.94 7.22 4.45
CA CYS A 44 -9.32 6.72 3.14
C CYS A 44 -8.15 6.00 2.43
N VAL A 45 -6.96 6.59 2.42
CA VAL A 45 -5.78 6.00 1.78
C VAL A 45 -5.33 4.72 2.49
N PHE A 46 -5.30 4.71 3.83
CA PHE A 46 -4.98 3.50 4.61
C PHE A 46 -6.00 2.39 4.37
N SER A 47 -7.30 2.71 4.34
CA SER A 47 -8.35 1.71 4.07
C SER A 47 -8.22 1.12 2.66
N TYR A 48 -7.94 1.95 1.65
CA TYR A 48 -7.69 1.49 0.29
C TYR A 48 -6.50 0.53 0.23
N ALA A 49 -5.39 0.88 0.86
CA ALA A 49 -4.20 0.05 0.86
C ALA A 49 -4.41 -1.28 1.58
N MET A 50 -5.16 -1.28 2.69
CA MET A 50 -5.55 -2.51 3.36
C MET A 50 -6.38 -3.40 2.45
N CYS A 51 -7.35 -2.84 1.70
CA CYS A 51 -8.12 -3.59 0.71
C CYS A 51 -7.20 -4.21 -0.35
N VAL A 52 -6.26 -3.44 -0.90
CA VAL A 52 -5.29 -3.94 -1.89
C VAL A 52 -4.44 -5.07 -1.31
N LEU A 53 -3.95 -4.95 -0.08
CA LEU A 53 -3.15 -6.00 0.57
C LEU A 53 -3.96 -7.29 0.76
N ILE A 54 -5.23 -7.17 1.16
CA ILE A 54 -6.14 -8.33 1.28
C ILE A 54 -6.36 -8.98 -0.08
N LEU A 55 -6.57 -8.19 -1.14
CA LEU A 55 -6.72 -8.70 -2.51
C LEU A 55 -5.49 -9.48 -2.97
N VAL A 56 -4.30 -8.91 -2.78
CA VAL A 56 -3.03 -9.52 -3.22
C VAL A 56 -2.67 -10.75 -2.39
N ALA A 57 -2.99 -10.75 -1.10
CA ALA A 57 -2.71 -11.88 -0.21
C ALA A 57 -3.64 -13.08 -0.45
N ASN A 58 -4.75 -12.91 -1.18
CA ASN A 58 -5.70 -13.99 -1.40
C ASN A 58 -5.23 -14.94 -2.52
N PRO A 59 -4.83 -16.18 -2.20
CA PRO A 59 -4.31 -17.12 -3.19
C PRO A 59 -5.37 -17.51 -4.23
N ARG A 60 -6.67 -17.36 -3.91
CA ARG A 60 -7.79 -17.64 -4.82
C ARG A 60 -7.77 -16.75 -6.06
N TRP A 61 -7.22 -15.53 -5.94
CA TRP A 61 -7.16 -14.55 -7.01
C TRP A 61 -5.79 -14.51 -7.71
N LYS A 62 -4.89 -15.42 -7.37
CA LYS A 62 -3.61 -15.54 -8.05
C LYS A 62 -3.85 -15.91 -9.51
N ARG A 63 -3.27 -15.13 -10.43
CA ARG A 63 -3.30 -15.41 -11.87
C ARG A 63 -2.74 -16.82 -12.11
N ARG A 64 -3.46 -17.65 -12.85
CA ARG A 64 -2.94 -18.94 -13.32
C ARG A 64 -1.94 -18.70 -14.45
N PRO A 65 -0.83 -19.47 -14.51
CA PRO A 65 0.08 -19.39 -15.65
C PRO A 65 -0.68 -19.75 -16.93
N LEU A 66 -0.24 -19.19 -18.06
CA LEU A 66 -0.73 -19.61 -19.36
C LEU A 66 -0.13 -20.97 -19.71
N PRO A 67 -0.83 -21.81 -20.49
CA PRO A 67 -0.34 -23.15 -20.85
C PRO A 67 1.01 -23.13 -21.60
N GLU A 68 1.29 -22.04 -22.30
CA GLU A 68 2.53 -21.83 -23.04
C GLU A 68 3.73 -21.55 -22.09
N GLU A 69 3.47 -20.89 -20.95
CA GLU A 69 4.47 -20.68 -19.89
C GLU A 69 4.77 -21.99 -19.14
N GLU A 70 3.76 -22.84 -18.93
CA GLU A 70 3.95 -24.16 -18.31
C GLU A 70 4.84 -25.07 -19.16
N SER A 71 4.66 -25.03 -20.48
CA SER A 71 5.49 -25.78 -21.44
C SER A 71 6.95 -25.30 -21.40
N LEU A 72 7.18 -23.98 -21.38
CA LEU A 72 8.51 -23.38 -21.28
C LEU A 72 9.18 -23.70 -19.93
N HIS A 73 8.43 -23.68 -18.83
CA HIS A 73 8.93 -24.05 -17.51
C HIS A 73 9.32 -25.53 -17.42
N GLN A 74 8.58 -26.44 -18.06
CA GLN A 74 8.95 -27.85 -18.15
C GLN A 74 10.21 -28.07 -18.99
N LEU A 75 10.31 -27.43 -20.15
CA LEU A 75 11.48 -27.48 -21.02
C LEU A 75 12.74 -26.99 -20.30
N THR A 76 12.64 -25.86 -19.59
CA THR A 76 13.75 -25.28 -18.82
C THR A 76 14.15 -26.17 -17.63
N ALA A 77 13.18 -26.81 -16.97
CA ALA A 77 13.46 -27.75 -15.87
C ALA A 77 14.17 -29.01 -16.39
N SER A 78 13.74 -29.55 -17.54
CA SER A 78 14.39 -30.72 -18.15
C SER A 78 15.80 -30.43 -18.65
N SER A 79 16.09 -29.24 -19.18
CA SER A 79 17.42 -28.89 -19.67
C SER A 79 18.44 -28.62 -18.56
N SER A 80 18.00 -28.44 -17.32
CA SER A 80 18.88 -28.22 -16.16
C SER A 80 19.32 -29.50 -15.44
N GLN A 81 18.90 -30.67 -15.94
CA GLN A 81 19.28 -31.99 -15.43
C GLN A 81 20.36 -32.70 -16.28
N ASP A 82 20.80 -32.09 -17.38
CA ASP A 82 21.97 -32.50 -18.20
C ASP A 82 23.16 -31.56 -17.96
#